data_AF-A0A0J0XPV0-F1
#
_entry.id   AF-A0A0J0XPV0-F1
#
_cell.length_a   1.000
_cell.length_b   1.000
_cell.length_c   1.000
_cell.angle_alpha   90.00
_cell.angle_beta   90.00
_cell.angle_gamma   90.00
#
_symmetry.space_group_name_H-M   'P 1'
#
loop_
_entity.id
_entity.type
_entity.pdbx_description
1 polymer ?
#
loop_
_entity_poly.entity_id
_entity_poly.type
_entity_poly.pdbx_seq_one_letter_code
_entity_poly.pdbx_strand_id
1 'polypeptide(L)' 'MSGLYRALQRHAHESPVIFYSLVIGFAGPALVFTVPPIRKSMGWKPAERIPATYPIPNRPRRPTTGFEDP' A
#
# COMPACT_ATOMS: atom_id res chain seq x y z
N MET A 1 -17.37 30.26 9.40
CA MET A 1 -17.26 29.22 8.34
C MET A 1 -17.38 29.74 6.90
N SER A 2 -18.02 30.91 6.64
CA SER A 2 -18.30 31.39 5.27
C SER A 2 -17.08 31.91 4.49
N GLY A 3 -16.07 32.47 5.16
CA GLY A 3 -14.89 33.05 4.50
C GLY A 3 -13.97 32.02 3.85
N LEU A 4 -13.71 30.90 4.54
CA LEU A 4 -12.85 29.82 4.04
C LEU A 4 -13.44 29.16 2.79
N TYR A 5 -14.74 28.84 2.82
CA TYR A 5 -15.44 28.27 1.67
C TYR A 5 -15.37 29.18 0.45
N ARG A 6 -15.63 30.48 0.62
CA ARG A 6 -15.52 31.47 -0.47
C ARG A 6 -14.09 31.56 -1.02
N ALA A 7 -13.07 31.48 -0.18
CA ALA A 7 -11.67 31.49 -0.63
C ALA A 7 -11.32 30.24 -1.45
N LEU A 8 -11.70 29.05 -0.97
CA LEU A 8 -11.49 27.79 -1.70
C LEU A 8 -12.24 27.79 -3.03
N GLN A 9 -13.51 28.23 -3.03
CA GLN A 9 -14.31 28.39 -4.24
C GLN A 9 -13.65 29.35 -5.23
N ARG A 10 -13.15 30.50 -4.77
CA ARG A 10 -12.42 31.46 -5.61
C ARG A 10 -11.18 30.83 -6.24
N HIS A 11 -10.35 30.15 -5.45
CA HIS A 11 -9.15 29.49 -5.97
C HIS A 11 -9.45 28.35 -6.95
N ALA A 12 -10.57 27.65 -6.77
CA ALA A 12 -11.03 26.63 -7.70
C ALA A 12 -11.41 27.20 -9.08
N HIS A 13 -11.92 28.44 -9.14
CA HIS A 13 -12.31 29.09 -10.40
C HIS A 13 -11.22 29.97 -11.02
N GLU A 14 -10.51 30.77 -10.22
CA GLU A 14 -9.49 31.73 -10.72
C GLU A 14 -8.14 31.05 -11.00
N SER A 15 -7.80 30.00 -10.25
CA SER A 15 -6.51 29.29 -10.35
C SER A 15 -6.71 27.76 -10.32
N PRO A 16 -7.47 27.18 -11.25
CA PRO A 16 -7.90 25.78 -11.18
C PRO A 16 -6.73 24.80 -11.15
N VAL A 17 -5.68 25.05 -11.95
CA VAL A 17 -4.51 24.16 -12.04
C VAL A 17 -3.83 24.01 -10.68
N ILE A 18 -3.57 25.11 -9.99
CA ILE A 18 -2.90 25.10 -8.68
C ILE A 18 -3.79 24.41 -7.64
N PHE A 19 -5.07 24.80 -7.60
CA PHE A 19 -6.02 24.29 -6.62
C PHE A 19 -6.19 22.77 -6.74
N TYR A 20 -6.54 22.26 -7.92
CA TYR A 20 -6.79 20.84 -8.10
C TYR A 20 -5.52 19.99 -8.06
N SER A 21 -4.36 20.52 -8.47
CA SER A 21 -3.08 19.81 -8.30
C SER A 21 -2.78 19.53 -6.84
N LEU A 22 -3.02 20.51 -5.95
CA LEU A 22 -2.85 20.31 -4.51
C LEU A 22 -3.89 19.35 -3.95
N VAL A 23 -5.16 19.50 -4.31
CA VAL A 23 -6.23 18.59 -3.83
C VAL A 23 -5.93 17.15 -4.19
N ILE A 24 -5.58 16.87 -5.45
CA ILE A 24 -5.26 15.51 -5.91
C ILE A 24 -3.94 15.03 -5.27
N GLY A 25 -2.94 15.90 -5.20
CA GLY A 25 -1.65 15.59 -4.58
C GLY A 25 -1.77 15.21 -3.10
N PHE A 26 -2.63 15.89 -2.34
CA PHE A 26 -2.89 15.57 -0.94
C PHE A 26 -3.90 14.44 -0.74
N ALA A 27 -4.80 14.21 -1.69
CA ALA A 27 -5.75 13.08 -1.63
C ALA A 27 -5.01 11.74 -1.57
N GLY A 28 -3.91 11.56 -2.30
CA GLY A 28 -3.10 10.34 -2.28
C GLY A 28 -2.59 9.96 -0.88
N PRO A 29 -1.76 10.80 -0.22
CA PRO A 29 -1.31 10.57 1.14
C PRO A 29 -2.45 10.37 2.14
N ALA A 30 -3.52 11.19 2.05
CA ALA A 30 -4.69 11.04 2.92
C ALA A 30 -5.32 9.65 2.80
N LEU A 31 -5.46 9.13 1.58
CA LEU A 31 -5.99 7.77 1.34
C LEU A 31 -5.03 6.69 1.84
N VAL A 32 -3.71 6.87 1.70
CA VAL A 32 -2.71 5.91 2.23
C VAL A 32 -2.79 5.78 3.75
N PHE A 33 -3.09 6.87 4.47
CA PHE A 33 -3.25 6.80 5.93
C PHE A 33 -4.62 6.27 6.35
N THR A 34 -5.68 6.57 5.60
CA THR A 34 -7.07 6.28 6.02
C THR A 34 -7.60 4.93 5.51
N VAL A 35 -7.28 4.54 4.27
CA VAL A 35 -7.86 3.35 3.64
C VAL A 35 -7.33 2.03 4.23
N PRO A 36 -6.02 1.84 4.47
CA PRO A 36 -5.51 0.57 5.02
C PRO A 36 -6.12 0.13 6.37
N PRO A 37 -6.29 1.00 7.39
CA PRO A 37 -6.91 0.57 8.64
C PRO A 37 -8.39 0.18 8.44
N ILE A 38 -9.14 0.91 7.62
CA ILE A 38 -10.53 0.58 7.28
C ILE A 38 -10.60 -0.77 6.55
N ARG A 39 -9.70 -0.99 5.59
CA ARG A 39 -9.66 -2.24 4.84
C ARG A 39 -9.33 -3.43 5.75
N LYS A 40 -8.42 -3.26 6.70
CA LYS A 40 -8.06 -4.28 7.70
C LYS A 40 -9.24 -4.60 8.63
N SER A 41 -10.03 -3.60 9.06
CA SER A 41 -11.20 -3.84 9.90
C SER A 41 -12.33 -4.58 9.16
N MET A 42 -12.40 -4.45 7.83
CA MET A 42 -13.29 -5.21 6.95
C MET A 42 -12.79 -6.64 6.65
N GLY A 43 -11.75 -7.12 7.33
CA GLY A 43 -11.25 -8.48 7.20
C GLY A 43 -10.27 -8.70 6.04
N TRP A 44 -9.86 -7.65 5.33
CA TRP A 44 -8.82 -7.78 4.33
C TRP A 44 -7.46 -8.08 4.97
N LYS A 45 -6.76 -9.06 4.40
CA LYS A 45 -5.38 -9.42 4.78
C LYS A 45 -4.45 -9.30 3.56
N PRO A 46 -3.21 -8.80 3.74
CA PRO A 46 -2.18 -8.87 2.71
C PRO A 46 -1.94 -10.30 2.25
N ALA A 47 -1.60 -10.47 0.98
CA ALA A 47 -1.14 -11.77 0.48
C ALA A 47 0.20 -12.13 1.14
N GLU A 48 0.42 -13.44 1.33
CA GLU A 48 1.70 -13.95 1.83
C GLU A 48 2.82 -13.64 0.82
N ARG A 49 4.03 -13.44 1.32
CA ARG A 49 5.17 -13.10 0.46
C ARG A 49 5.57 -14.31 -0.36
N ILE A 50 5.66 -14.13 -1.69
CA ILE A 50 6.16 -15.17 -2.59
C ILE A 50 7.65 -15.43 -2.28
N PRO A 51 8.10 -16.70 -2.26
CA PRO A 51 9.51 -17.02 -2.08
C PRO A 51 10.35 -16.39 -3.18
N ALA A 52 11.32 -15.55 -2.80
CA ALA A 52 12.28 -14.96 -3.73
C ALA A 52 13.44 -15.91 -4.07
N THR A 53 13.63 -16.95 -3.27
CA THR A 53 14.73 -17.92 -3.36
C THR A 53 14.21 -19.32 -3.10
N TYR A 54 15.04 -20.33 -3.39
CA TYR A 54 14.73 -21.71 -3.05
C TYR A 54 14.46 -21.84 -1.53
N PRO A 55 13.31 -22.40 -1.12
CA PRO A 55 12.96 -22.49 0.30
C PRO A 55 13.79 -23.57 0.97
N ILE A 56 14.93 -23.16 1.55
CA ILE A 56 15.79 -24.07 2.30
C ILE A 56 15.14 -24.36 3.67
N PRO A 57 14.84 -25.62 4.01
CA PRO A 57 14.31 -25.97 5.31
C PRO A 57 15.31 -25.64 6.42
N ASN A 58 14.86 -24.96 7.48
CA ASN A 58 15.68 -24.71 8.67
C ASN A 58 15.77 -25.96 9.56
N ARG A 59 16.49 -26.99 9.08
CA ARG A 59 16.71 -28.24 9.82
C ARG A 59 18.11 -28.80 9.57
N PRO A 60 18.66 -29.60 10.50
CA PRO A 60 19.90 -30.35 10.27
C PRO A 60 19.78 -31.32 9.09
N ARG A 61 20.92 -31.63 8.46
CA ARG A 61 20.99 -32.65 7.40
C ARG A 61 20.55 -34.00 7.94
N ARG A 62 19.84 -34.75 7.11
CA ARG A 62 19.47 -36.15 7.38
C ARG A 62 20.15 -37.04 6.35
N PRO A 63 20.73 -38.18 6.74
CA PRO A 63 21.27 -39.14 5.77
C PRO A 63 20.15 -39.62 4.85
N THR A 64 20.45 -39.73 3.56
CA THR A 64 19.53 -40.16 2.50
C THR A 64 20.10 -41.41 1.83
N THR A 65 19.25 -42.33 1.39
CA THR A 65 19.62 -43.57 0.71
C THR A 65 18.82 -43.75 -0.59
N GLY A 66 19.31 -44.55 -1.54
CA GLY A 66 18.55 -45.00 -2.73
C GLY A 66 19.03 -44.53 -4.10
N PHE A 67 20.19 -43.86 -4.18
CA PHE A 67 20.82 -43.39 -5.43
C PHE A 67 22.36 -43.49 -5.35
N GLU A 68 22.87 -44.49 -4.64
CA GLU A 68 24.30 -44.77 -4.52
C GLU A 68 24.86 -45.31 -5.85
N ASP A 69 26.09 -44.93 -6.19
CA ASP A 69 26.78 -45.45 -7.37
C ASP A 69 27.09 -46.96 -7.21
N PRO A 70 27.13 -47.74 -8.32
CA PRO A 70 27.44 -49.17 -8.29
C PRO A 70 28.85 -49.51 -7.75
#